data_AF-A0A1V3WE11-F1
#
_entry.id   AF-A0A1V3WE11-F1
#
_cell.length_a   1.000
_cell.length_b   1.000
_cell.length_c   1.000
_cell.angle_alpha   90.00
_cell.angle_beta   90.00
_cell.angle_gamma   90.00
#
_symmetry.space_group_name_H-M   'P 1'
#
loop_
_entity.id
_entity.type
_entity.pdbx_description
1 polymer ?
#
loop_
_entity_poly.entity_id
_entity_poly.type
_entity_poly.pdbx_seq_one_letter_code
_entity_poly.pdbx_strand_id
1 'polypeptide(L)' 'MPHLTYDMVHYGSIVPRTAVQPGDLVFLNPDSRGPGHVAMVVNPTTIVEAQDFGIPVKLSPFPSRFVVIKRVL' A
#
# COMPACT_ATOMS: atom_id res chain seq x y z
N MET A 1 -14.05 -0.27 -2.52
CA MET A 1 -13.11 -0.20 -1.38
C MET A 1 -13.63 0.79 -0.36
N PRO A 2 -13.44 0.55 0.96
CA PRO A 2 -13.67 1.58 1.97
C PRO A 2 -12.66 2.73 1.83
N HIS A 3 -12.99 3.90 2.38
CA HIS A 3 -12.15 5.10 2.25
C HIS A 3 -10.94 5.11 3.19
N LEU A 4 -11.03 4.43 4.34
CA LEU A 4 -10.05 4.50 5.41
C LEU A 4 -9.05 3.34 5.33
N THR A 5 -7.76 3.64 5.51
CA THR A 5 -6.67 2.66 5.37
C THR A 5 -6.79 1.48 6.33
N TYR A 6 -7.18 1.73 7.57
CA TYR A 6 -7.39 0.69 8.56
C TYR A 6 -8.60 -0.21 8.25
N ASP A 7 -9.56 0.25 7.42
CA ASP A 7 -10.64 -0.61 6.93
C ASP A 7 -10.20 -1.36 5.66
N MET A 8 -9.48 -0.69 4.75
CA MET A 8 -9.03 -1.26 3.48
C MET A 8 -8.17 -2.52 3.68
N VAL A 9 -7.36 -2.58 4.74
CA VAL A 9 -6.45 -3.70 5.00
C VAL A 9 -7.17 -5.04 5.22
N HIS A 10 -8.45 -5.00 5.58
CA HIS A 10 -9.28 -6.18 5.81
C HIS A 10 -9.86 -6.79 4.53
N TYR A 11 -9.70 -6.14 3.38
CA TYR A 11 -10.19 -6.62 2.09
C TYR A 11 -9.10 -7.28 1.25
N GLY A 12 -9.52 -8.20 0.38
CA GLY A 12 -8.66 -8.91 -0.55
C GLY A 12 -7.76 -9.97 0.08
N SER A 13 -6.86 -10.51 -0.74
CA SER A 13 -5.95 -11.60 -0.36
C SER A 13 -4.55 -11.08 -0.05
N ILE A 14 -3.87 -11.69 0.92
CA ILE A 14 -2.47 -11.38 1.22
C ILE A 14 -1.59 -11.82 0.06
N VAL A 15 -0.67 -10.96 -0.36
CA VAL A 15 0.31 -11.24 -1.42
C VAL A 15 1.73 -11.24 -0.83
N PRO A 16 2.55 -12.28 -1.08
CA PRO A 16 3.95 -12.23 -0.70
C PRO A 16 4.74 -11.25 -1.57
N ARG A 17 5.77 -10.62 -1.01
CA ARG A 17 6.59 -9.61 -1.70
C ARG A 17 7.18 -10.08 -3.04
N THR A 18 7.43 -11.38 -3.18
CA THR A 18 7.98 -12.01 -4.39
C THR A 18 6.95 -12.19 -5.51
N ALA A 19 5.65 -12.03 -5.23
CA ALA A 19 4.55 -12.23 -6.18
C ALA A 19 3.73 -10.96 -6.43
N VAL A 20 4.29 -9.79 -6.08
CA VAL A 20 3.62 -8.50 -6.30
C VAL A 20 3.36 -8.26 -7.77
N GLN A 21 2.21 -7.67 -8.06
CA GLN A 21 1.79 -7.27 -9.39
C GLN A 21 1.34 -5.80 -9.39
N PRO A 22 1.36 -5.13 -10.55
CA PRO A 22 0.74 -3.82 -10.68
C PRO A 22 -0.71 -3.86 -10.17
N GLY A 23 -1.09 -2.89 -9.34
CA GLY A 23 -2.42 -2.80 -8.72
C GLY A 23 -2.51 -3.37 -7.29
N ASP A 24 -1.53 -4.14 -6.81
CA ASP A 24 -1.50 -4.56 -5.41
C ASP A 24 -1.35 -3.35 -4.48
N LEU A 25 -1.97 -3.39 -3.31
CA LEU A 25 -1.85 -2.35 -2.28
C LEU A 25 -0.80 -2.70 -1.24
N VAL A 26 0.04 -1.73 -0.91
CA VAL A 26 1.06 -1.82 0.13
C VAL A 26 0.62 -0.96 1.32
N PHE A 27 0.44 -1.60 2.47
CA PHE A 27 0.03 -0.94 3.71
C PHE A 27 1.25 -0.63 4.60
N LEU A 28 1.31 0.60 5.10
CA LEU A 28 2.52 1.22 5.66
C LEU A 28 2.20 1.95 6.98
N ASN A 29 3.24 2.33 7.71
CA ASN A 29 3.18 3.19 8.90
C ASN A 29 2.16 2.72 9.95
N PRO A 30 2.37 1.56 10.60
CA PRO A 30 1.42 1.03 11.57
C PRO A 30 1.26 1.96 12.78
N ASP A 31 0.02 2.14 13.23
CA ASP A 31 -0.38 2.80 14.48
C ASP A 31 -1.28 1.87 15.32
N SER A 32 -1.86 2.38 16.41
CA SER A 32 -2.74 1.62 17.30
C SER A 32 -4.06 1.16 16.67
N ARG A 33 -4.44 1.71 15.51
CA ARG A 33 -5.69 1.40 14.77
C ARG A 33 -5.43 0.56 13.52
N GLY A 34 -4.19 0.43 13.08
CA GLY A 34 -3.81 -0.33 11.89
C GLY A 34 -2.78 0.42 11.03
N PRO A 35 -2.67 0.13 9.73
CA PRO A 35 -1.79 0.89 8.85
C PRO A 35 -2.29 2.33 8.66
N GLY A 36 -1.40 3.31 8.83
CA GLY A 36 -1.70 4.73 8.66
C GLY A 36 -1.54 5.24 7.23
N HIS A 37 -0.91 4.47 6.33
CA HIS A 37 -0.68 4.87 4.95
C HIS A 37 -0.88 3.70 3.97
N VAL A 38 -1.30 4.01 2.75
CA VAL A 38 -1.47 3.05 1.66
C VAL A 38 -0.85 3.59 0.39
N ALA A 39 -0.19 2.72 -0.35
CA ALA A 39 0.32 2.97 -1.69
C ALA A 39 -0.05 1.81 -2.61
N MET A 40 0.08 2.01 -3.92
CA MET A 40 -0.22 0.98 -4.92
C MET A 40 1.02 0.61 -5.72
N VAL A 41 1.23 -0.68 -5.94
CA VAL A 41 2.32 -1.22 -6.75
C VAL A 41 2.10 -0.84 -8.21
N VAL A 42 3.12 -0.27 -8.84
CA VAL A 42 3.14 0.02 -10.29
C VAL A 42 4.00 -1.02 -11.01
N ASN A 43 5.07 -1.47 -10.37
CA ASN A 43 5.93 -2.56 -10.83
C ASN A 43 6.70 -3.14 -9.61
N PRO A 44 7.48 -4.23 -9.76
CA PRO A 44 8.13 -4.89 -8.62
C PRO A 44 9.07 -4.01 -7.77
N THR A 45 9.44 -2.82 -8.22
CA THR A 45 10.37 -1.91 -7.54
C THR A 45 9.80 -0.53 -7.27
N THR A 46 8.54 -0.26 -7.63
CA THR A 46 7.98 1.10 -7.60
C THR A 46 6.52 1.08 -7.17
N ILE A 47 6.17 2.04 -6.32
CA ILE A 47 4.81 2.33 -5.91
C ILE A 47 4.38 3.73 -6.38
N VAL A 48 3.07 3.95 -6.49
CA VAL A 48 2.47 5.28 -6.57
C VAL A 48 1.79 5.60 -5.25
N GLU A 49 1.98 6.82 -4.75
CA GLU A 49 1.48 7.25 -3.44
C GLU A 49 1.12 8.73 -3.41
N ALA A 50 0.24 9.10 -2.49
CA ALA A 50 0.01 10.46 -2.02
C ALA A 50 0.63 10.58 -0.61
N GLN A 51 1.93 10.86 -0.55
CA GLN A 51 2.75 10.65 0.66
C GLN A 51 2.30 11.51 1.85
N ASP A 52 2.10 12.80 1.62
CA ASP A 52 1.80 13.79 2.66
C ASP A 52 1.13 15.02 2.05
N PHE A 53 0.59 15.88 2.91
CA PHE A 53 -0.04 17.14 2.52
C PHE A 53 0.95 18.04 1.75
N GLY A 54 0.47 18.62 0.65
CA GLY A 54 1.28 19.50 -0.20
C GLY A 54 2.29 18.77 -1.09
N ILE A 55 2.43 17.45 -0.98
CA ILE A 55 3.24 16.64 -1.89
C ILE A 55 2.33 16.06 -2.98
N PRO A 56 2.56 16.36 -4.27
CA PRO A 56 1.79 15.75 -5.35
C PRO A 56 1.91 14.23 -5.35
N VAL A 57 0.93 13.57 -5.97
CA VAL A 57 1.03 12.13 -6.25
C VAL A 57 2.30 11.86 -7.04
N LYS A 58 3.08 10.89 -6.59
CA LYS A 58 4.40 10.58 -7.17
C LYS A 58 4.67 9.09 -7.20
N LEU A 59 5.68 8.74 -7.99
CA LEU A 59 6.31 7.43 -7.93
C LEU A 59 7.40 7.44 -6.86
N SER A 60 7.41 6.41 -6.02
CA SER A 60 8.41 6.19 -4.97
C SER A 60 9.01 4.79 -5.11
N PRO A 61 10.27 4.56 -4.67
CA PRO A 61 10.82 3.21 -4.57
C PRO A 61 9.92 2.33 -3.69
N PHE A 62 9.83 1.03 -4.02
CA PHE A 62 9.10 0.09 -3.18
C PHE A 62 9.70 0.08 -1.76
N PRO A 63 8.90 0.26 -0.69
CA PRO A 63 9.41 0.44 0.66
C PRO A 63 10.07 -0.84 1.20
N SER A 64 11.18 -0.68 1.93
CA SER A 64 11.88 -1.80 2.58
C SER A 64 11.14 -2.33 3.81
N ARG A 65 10.25 -1.52 4.40
CA ARG A 65 9.40 -1.89 5.54
C ARG A 65 7.94 -1.64 5.18
N PHE A 66 7.10 -2.64 5.38
CA PHE A 66 5.66 -2.57 5.15
C PHE A 66 4.94 -3.50 6.14
N VAL A 67 3.65 -3.28 6.34
CA VAL A 67 2.80 -4.10 7.21
C VAL A 67 2.31 -5.33 6.45
N VAL A 68 1.64 -5.13 5.33
CA VAL A 68 1.08 -6.20 4.50
C VAL A 68 0.89 -5.70 3.06
N ILE A 69 0.87 -6.65 2.12
CA ILE A 69 0.49 -6.39 0.72
C ILE A 69 -0.82 -7.12 0.44
N LYS A 70 -1.77 -6.45 -0.19
CA LYS A 70 -3.10 -7.00 -0.51
C LYS A 70 -3.40 -6.88 -1.98
N ARG A 71 -4.02 -7.91 -2.54
CA ARG A 71 -4.67 -7.87 -3.86
C ARG A 71 -6.17 -7.82 -3.68
N VAL A 72 -6.80 -6.80 -4.25
CA VAL A 72 -8.25 -6.63 -4.23
C VAL A 72 -8.76 -6.81 -5.66
N LEU A 73 -9.67 -7.76 -5.83
CA LEU A 73 -10.37 -8.06 -7.09
C LEU A 73 -11.75 -7.39 -7.08
#